data_AF-A0A0F9PGS4-F1
#
_entry.id   AF-A0A0F9PGS4-F1
#
_cell.length_a   1.000
_cell.length_b   1.000
_cell.length_c   1.000
_cell.angle_alpha   90.00
_cell.angle_beta   90.00
_cell.angle_gamma   90.00
#
_symmetry.space_group_name_H-M   'P 1'
#
loop_
_entity.id
_entity.type
_entity.pdbx_description
1 polymer ?
#
loop_
_entity_poly.entity_id
_entity_poly.type
_entity_poly.pdbx_seq_one_letter_code
_entity_poly.pdbx_strand_id
1 'polypeptide(L)'
;MANWKHKIDISGILHNEEEYPTIEEKGAELSKRIRGFVRFDSYPELEDIADEFEGVDEVEWFDNILDSLYDWGDTTLPPFDAWPRNKLCWINTF
;
A
#
# COMPACT_ATOMS: atom_id res chain seq x y z
N MET A 1 10.18 -12.37 13.43
CA MET A 1 9.03 -12.06 12.55
C MET A 1 8.41 -10.78 13.08
N ALA A 2 8.27 -9.75 12.24
CA ALA A 2 7.58 -8.53 12.63
C ALA A 2 6.08 -8.82 12.78
N ASN A 3 5.46 -8.30 13.85
CA ASN A 3 4.01 -8.36 13.99
C ASN A 3 3.42 -7.11 13.36
N TRP A 4 2.56 -7.33 12.38
CA TRP A 4 1.89 -6.28 11.63
C TRP A 4 0.46 -6.17 12.12
N LYS A 5 -0.01 -4.95 12.37
CA LYS A 5 -1.38 -4.71 12.84
C LYS A 5 -2.40 -4.96 11.73
N HIS A 6 -2.01 -4.67 10.49
CA HIS A 6 -2.85 -4.80 9.32
C HIS A 6 -2.10 -5.49 8.17
N LYS A 7 -2.85 -5.92 7.15
CA LYS A 7 -2.31 -6.49 5.90
C LYS A 7 -3.06 -5.90 4.72
N ILE A 8 -2.33 -5.45 3.70
CA ILE A 8 -2.85 -5.13 2.36
C ILE A 8 -2.18 -6.10 1.39
N ASP A 9 -2.96 -6.73 0.51
CA ASP A 9 -2.48 -7.69 -0.48
C ASP A 9 -2.55 -7.07 -1.87
N ILE A 10 -1.40 -6.92 -2.53
CA ILE A 10 -1.25 -6.33 -3.87
C ILE A 10 -0.48 -7.22 -4.86
N SER A 11 -0.12 -8.44 -4.46
CA SER A 11 0.69 -9.36 -5.28
C SER A 11 0.06 -9.65 -6.65
N GLY A 12 -1.26 -9.86 -6.67
CA GLY A 12 -2.01 -10.10 -7.90
C GLY A 12 -2.14 -8.89 -8.84
N ILE A 13 -1.77 -7.69 -8.40
CA ILE A 13 -1.85 -6.47 -9.24
C ILE A 13 -0.49 -6.19 -9.89
N LEU A 14 0.60 -6.30 -9.11
CA LEU A 14 1.94 -6.02 -9.61
C LEU A 14 2.42 -7.03 -10.66
N HIS A 15 2.07 -8.31 -10.48
CA HIS A 15 2.60 -9.43 -11.25
C HIS A 15 1.67 -9.97 -12.34
N ASN A 16 0.46 -9.42 -12.49
CA ASN A 16 -0.53 -9.89 -13.46
C ASN A 16 -0.61 -8.94 -14.67
N GLU A 17 0.38 -9.05 -15.57
CA GLU A 17 0.43 -8.23 -16.80
C GLU A 17 -0.66 -8.57 -17.81
N GLU A 18 -1.30 -9.75 -17.70
CA GLU A 18 -2.43 -10.11 -18.55
C GLU A 18 -3.70 -9.36 -18.17
N GLU A 19 -3.92 -9.12 -16.87
CA GLU A 19 -5.10 -8.42 -16.35
C GLU A 19 -4.88 -6.91 -16.24
N TYR A 20 -3.65 -6.47 -15.96
CA TYR A 20 -3.28 -5.06 -15.80
C TYR A 20 -2.03 -4.74 -16.65
N PRO A 21 -2.18 -4.60 -17.98
CA PRO A 21 -1.07 -4.35 -18.89
C PRO A 21 -0.45 -2.96 -18.77
N THR A 22 -1.17 -1.95 -18.29
CA THR A 22 -0.63 -0.58 -18.16
C THR A 22 -0.43 -0.13 -16.71
N ILE A 23 0.40 0.91 -16.53
CA ILE A 23 0.66 1.49 -15.20
C ILE A 23 -0.59 2.19 -14.66
N GLU A 24 -1.36 2.85 -15.52
CA GLU A 24 -2.63 3.48 -15.18
C GLU A 24 -3.62 2.43 -14.65
N GLU A 25 -3.71 1.26 -15.29
CA GLU A 25 -4.59 0.17 -14.85
C GLU A 25 -4.15 -0.44 -13.52
N LYS A 26 -2.83 -0.65 -13.35
CA LYS A 26 -2.27 -1.09 -12.06
C LYS A 26 -2.52 -0.07 -10.96
N GLY A 27 -2.30 1.21 -11.24
CA GLY A 27 -2.53 2.33 -10.32
C GLY A 27 -3.99 2.43 -9.91
N ALA A 28 -4.92 2.38 -10.87
CA ALA A 28 -6.36 2.42 -10.58
C ALA A 28 -6.81 1.25 -9.68
N GLU A 29 -6.37 0.02 -9.95
CA GLU A 29 -6.73 -1.13 -9.10
C GLU A 29 -6.03 -1.09 -7.73
N LEU A 30 -4.79 -0.58 -7.65
CA LEU A 30 -4.12 -0.32 -6.37
C LEU A 30 -4.85 0.71 -5.54
N SER A 31 -5.23 1.86 -6.12
CA SER A 31 -6.04 2.89 -5.46
C SER A 31 -7.32 2.29 -4.89
N LYS A 32 -8.06 1.52 -5.71
CA LYS A 32 -9.28 0.83 -5.27
C LYS A 32 -9.02 -0.17 -4.14
N ARG A 33 -7.91 -0.93 -4.20
CA ARG A 33 -7.52 -1.87 -3.15
C ARG A 33 -7.21 -1.15 -1.83
N ILE A 34 -6.50 -0.04 -1.91
CA ILE A 34 -6.12 0.80 -0.77
C ILE A 34 -7.36 1.46 -0.15
N ARG A 35 -8.26 2.05 -0.95
CA ARG A 35 -9.54 2.60 -0.48
C ARG A 35 -10.43 1.55 0.17
N GLY A 36 -10.31 0.29 -0.24
CA GLY A 36 -10.99 -0.86 0.38
C GLY A 36 -10.42 -1.28 1.74
N PHE A 37 -9.32 -0.65 2.20
CA PHE A 37 -8.68 -0.98 3.46
C PHE A 37 -9.55 -0.63 4.68
N VAL A 38 -9.53 -1.51 5.68
CA VAL A 38 -10.28 -1.30 6.93
C VAL A 38 -9.70 -0.11 7.69
N ARG A 39 -10.54 0.90 7.95
CA ARG A 39 -10.16 2.20 8.54
C ARG A 39 -9.32 3.09 7.62
N PHE A 40 -9.50 2.98 6.31
CA PHE A 40 -8.92 3.90 5.33
C PHE A 40 -9.09 5.38 5.76
N ASP A 41 -10.32 5.80 6.09
CA ASP A 41 -10.64 7.18 6.54
C ASP A 41 -9.90 7.63 7.83
N SER A 42 -9.21 6.72 8.52
CA SER A 42 -8.42 7.04 9.71
C SER A 42 -6.96 7.34 9.41
N TYR A 43 -6.52 7.23 8.15
CA TYR A 43 -5.14 7.41 7.72
C TYR A 43 -5.09 8.35 6.50
N PRO A 44 -5.02 9.68 6.71
CA PRO A 44 -4.96 10.67 5.62
C PRO A 44 -3.81 10.41 4.63
N GLU A 45 -2.67 9.93 5.12
CA GLU A 45 -1.51 9.61 4.26
C GLU A 45 -1.82 8.45 3.31
N LEU A 46 -2.69 7.52 3.72
CA LEU A 46 -3.12 6.42 2.87
C LEU A 46 -4.13 6.89 1.80
N GLU A 47 -4.91 7.93 2.11
CA GLU A 47 -5.79 8.60 1.16
C GLU A 47 -5.00 9.31 0.07
N ASP A 48 -3.99 10.09 0.46
CA ASP A 48 -3.07 10.76 -0.47
C ASP A 48 -2.39 9.74 -1.42
N ILE A 49 -1.89 8.63 -0.88
CA ILE A 49 -1.26 7.56 -1.68
C ILE A 49 -2.26 6.93 -2.66
N ALA A 50 -3.52 6.72 -2.24
CA ALA A 50 -4.55 6.17 -3.12
C ALA A 50 -4.92 7.13 -4.25
N ASP A 51 -4.97 8.44 -3.97
CA ASP A 51 -5.22 9.48 -4.97
C ASP A 51 -4.06 9.57 -5.97
N GLU A 52 -2.80 9.47 -5.50
CA GLU A 52 -1.62 9.45 -6.36
C GLU A 52 -1.61 8.23 -7.30
N PHE A 53 -1.96 7.04 -6.80
CA PHE A 53 -2.10 5.84 -7.64
C PHE A 53 -3.21 5.96 -8.69
N GLU A 54 -4.30 6.69 -8.40
CA GLU A 54 -5.38 6.90 -9.37
C GLU A 54 -4.96 7.82 -10.52
N GLY A 55 -4.04 8.75 -10.27
CA GLY A 55 -3.56 9.73 -11.25
C GLY A 55 -2.23 9.37 -11.93
N VAL A 56 -1.68 8.18 -11.70
CA VAL A 56 -0.36 7.78 -12.22
C VAL A 56 -0.40 7.45 -13.71
N ASP A 57 0.53 8.01 -14.47
CA ASP A 57 0.71 7.79 -15.91
C ASP A 57 2.16 7.41 -16.31
N GLU A 58 3.09 7.47 -15.35
CA GLU A 58 4.51 7.18 -15.57
C GLU A 58 5.02 6.09 -14.61
N VAL A 59 5.88 5.20 -15.12
CA VAL A 59 6.49 4.09 -14.34
C VAL A 59 7.32 4.63 -13.16
N GLU A 60 8.10 5.69 -13.38
CA GLU A 60 8.93 6.28 -12.32
C GLU A 60 8.07 6.85 -11.18
N TRP A 61 6.94 7.48 -11.51
CA TRP A 61 5.99 7.94 -10.50
C TRP A 61 5.33 6.78 -9.79
N PHE A 62 4.94 5.73 -10.51
CA PHE A 62 4.39 4.51 -9.92
C PHE A 62 5.31 3.90 -8.85
N ASP A 63 6.60 3.77 -9.15
CA ASP A 63 7.58 3.23 -8.21
C ASP A 63 7.74 4.13 -6.98
N ASN A 64 7.74 5.45 -7.14
CA ASN A 64 7.80 6.41 -6.03
C ASN A 64 6.56 6.34 -5.10
N ILE A 65 5.37 6.17 -5.69
CA ILE A 65 4.12 6.01 -4.93
C ILE A 65 4.14 4.67 -4.18
N LEU A 66 4.66 3.61 -4.82
CA LEU A 66 4.82 2.29 -4.20
C LEU A 66 5.78 2.33 -3.01
N ASP A 67 6.91 3.04 -3.12
CA ASP A 67 7.81 3.28 -2.00
C ASP A 67 7.12 4.01 -0.84
N SER A 68 6.29 5.02 -1.15
CA SER A 68 5.48 5.74 -0.15
C SER A 68 4.49 4.82 0.58
N LEU A 69 3.89 3.86 -0.14
CA LEU A 69 3.03 2.83 0.47
C LEU A 69 3.80 1.91 1.42
N TYR A 70 5.02 1.52 1.06
CA TYR A 70 5.88 0.71 1.93
C TYR A 70 6.32 1.48 3.18
N ASP A 71 6.72 2.74 3.03
CA ASP A 71 7.10 3.61 4.14
C ASP A 71 5.93 3.80 5.11
N TRP A 72 4.73 4.03 4.58
CA TRP A 72 3.51 4.06 5.39
C TRP A 72 3.29 2.75 6.15
N GLY A 73 3.40 1.60 5.47
CA GLY A 73 3.27 0.28 6.10
C GLY A 73 4.30 0.03 7.20
N ASP A 74 5.52 0.53 7.00
CA ASP A 74 6.66 0.43 7.92
C ASP A 74 6.59 1.40 9.10
N THR A 75 5.60 2.31 9.11
CA THR A 75 5.35 3.24 10.22
C THR A 75 5.34 2.47 11.55
N THR A 76 6.25 2.88 12.44
CA THR A 76 6.40 2.24 13.74
C THR A 76 5.27 2.69 14.65
N LEU A 77 4.48 1.74 15.14
CA LEU A 77 3.46 1.99 16.13
C LEU A 77 4.07 1.99 17.54
N PRO A 78 3.51 2.77 18.48
CA PRO A 78 3.86 2.66 19.88
C PRO A 78 3.77 1.19 20.31
N PRO A 79 4.73 0.69 21.10
CA PRO A 79 4.69 -0.68 21.57
C PRO A 79 3.41 -0.89 22.36
N PHE A 80 2.59 -1.84 21.90
CA PHE A 80 1.52 -2.37 22.72
C PHE A 80 2.18 -3.43 23.60
N ASP A 81 2.38 -3.10 24.88
CA ASP A 81 3.06 -3.95 25.88
C ASP A 81 4.59 -4.09 25.65
N ALA A 82 5.26 -5.05 26.30
CA ALA A 82 6.71 -5.31 26.26
C ALA A 82 7.26 -5.86 24.92
N TRP A 83 6.60 -5.61 23.79
CA TRP A 83 6.91 -6.24 22.50
C TRP A 83 7.73 -5.34 21.57
N PRO A 84 8.75 -5.86 20.87
CA PRO A 84 9.87 -5.01 20.48
C PRO A 84 9.61 -4.08 19.29
N ARG A 85 8.75 -4.41 18.32
CA ARG A 85 8.48 -3.57 17.13
C ARG A 85 7.14 -3.94 16.49
N ASN A 86 6.15 -3.04 16.56
CA ASN A 86 4.86 -3.18 15.87
C ASN A 86 4.89 -2.27 14.64
N LYS A 87 4.90 -2.85 13.44
CA LYS A 87 4.74 -2.06 12.19
C LYS A 87 3.26 -1.92 11.86
N LEU A 88 2.89 -0.83 11.20
CA LEU A 88 1.50 -0.48 10.93
C LEU A 88 0.81 -1.51 10.03
N CYS A 89 1.36 -1.78 8.85
CA CYS A 89 0.70 -2.61 7.85
C CYS A 89 1.68 -3.40 7.00
N TRP A 90 1.45 -4.71 6.88
CA TRP A 90 2.19 -5.54 5.94
C TRP A 90 1.64 -5.35 4.54
N ILE A 91 2.47 -4.85 3.62
CA ILE A 91 2.18 -4.82 2.20
C ILE A 91 2.67 -6.14 1.59
N ASN A 92 1.75 -7.01 1.17
CA ASN A 92 2.09 -8.28 0.54
C ASN A 92 2.14 -8.13 -0.99
N THR A 93 3.31 -8.41 -1.54
CA THR A 93 3.57 -8.36 -2.98
C THR A 93 3.91 -9.71 -3.59
N PHE A 94 4.03 -10.74 -2.75
CA PHE A 94 4.40 -12.11 -3.16
C PHE A 94 3.18 -13.04 -3.23
#